data_AF-A0A5D2C8Q7-F1
#
_entry.id   AF-A0A5D2C8Q7-F1
#
_cell.length_a   1.000
_cell.length_b   1.000
_cell.length_c   1.000
_cell.angle_alpha   90.00
_cell.angle_beta   90.00
_cell.angle_gamma   90.00
#
_symmetry.space_group_name_H-M   'P 1'
#
loop_
_entity.id
_entity.type
_entity.pdbx_description
1 polymer ?
#
loop_
_entity_poly.entity_id
_entity_poly.type
_entity_poly.pdbx_seq_one_letter_code
_entity_poly.pdbx_strand_id
1 'polypeptide(L)'
;MWINVLVFLLTHLLTGMSIIFNQDYVCITESGSFTTNSTYGKNLDHILDSLPDSVSKSGGFFTATAGQDSSTAYALGLCSGDLNPHDCYGLVKSAVRDLRDKCPDQKEAISWSGDPACIIRYANRPFFGILELEPTTAGTITHDIGSNLSRFDMIWESLTDRLVRNASNGTSSRKYATGEALFTVSQNIDAQMQCTPDISQEECDSCLLAAKSSFKACCHGKQGGYVQKPNCMFTFDLIPTITQDQKPEKNQNKSIWVPLGESLSAILGLALVSACGIFLWKRTDIQGDKEDSQEVQLLDLVIGSGNHENSSENVETSQEFPSIKLDILQAATTNFCDENKLGQGGFGPVYKGTLADGNEIAVKRLSRASSQGLLEFKNEVMLIAKLQHRNLRFNIIKGVARGIMYLHEDSHIRVIHRDLKASNVLFDHEMNPKISYFGMAKFFCGDQNEANTNRVVGTYGYMAPEYAMEGLFSVKSDVFSFGVILLEIISGKKNNGFHLSEHGESLLTFAWKLWSKGEGMELIDEHLAGSSVPTEVLKCIQIGLLCVQVDPANRPTMSTVVAMLGSETITLPLPVEPTFYVGHFVAEPIQLSFTDRIFSVNEVTISNISTR
;
A
#
# COMPACT_ATOMS: atom_id res chain seq x y z
N MET A 1 -19.18 23.03 38.45
CA MET A 1 -17.80 23.57 38.44
C MET A 1 -16.76 22.48 38.65
N TRP A 2 -16.84 21.66 39.70
CA TRP A 2 -15.83 20.63 40.03
C TRP A 2 -15.65 19.52 38.97
N ILE A 3 -16.72 19.08 38.28
CA ILE A 3 -16.64 18.05 37.23
C ILE A 3 -15.71 18.49 36.07
N ASN A 4 -15.80 19.75 35.63
CA ASN A 4 -14.99 20.25 34.52
C ASN A 4 -13.49 20.30 34.88
N VAL A 5 -13.14 20.54 36.14
CA VAL A 5 -11.74 20.54 36.61
C VAL A 5 -11.19 19.11 36.68
N LEU A 6 -12.03 18.14 37.08
CA LEU A 6 -11.65 16.72 37.09
C LEU A 6 -11.39 16.19 35.68
N VAL A 7 -12.26 16.55 34.72
CA VAL A 7 -12.07 16.23 33.29
C VAL A 7 -10.78 16.85 32.75
N PHE A 8 -10.50 18.12 33.05
CA PHE A 8 -9.31 18.82 32.57
C PHE A 8 -7.99 18.22 33.12
N LEU A 9 -8.01 17.74 34.37
CA LEU A 9 -6.87 17.05 34.97
C LEU A 9 -6.69 15.62 34.44
N LEU A 10 -7.78 14.89 34.20
CA LEU A 10 -7.73 13.57 33.56
C LEU A 10 -7.26 13.64 32.11
N THR A 11 -7.66 14.66 31.35
CA THR A 11 -7.12 14.87 29.99
C THR A 11 -5.63 15.18 30.01
N HIS A 12 -5.13 15.92 31.00
CA HIS A 12 -3.68 16.22 31.09
C HIS A 12 -2.83 15.07 31.67
N LEU A 13 -3.39 14.20 32.51
CA LEU A 13 -2.73 12.96 32.94
C LEU A 13 -2.71 11.88 31.85
N LEU A 14 -3.66 11.91 30.91
CA LEU A 14 -3.66 11.05 29.71
C LEU A 14 -2.82 11.63 28.55
N THR A 15 -2.53 12.93 28.53
CA THR A 15 -1.51 13.53 27.64
C THR A 15 -0.11 13.53 28.26
N GLY A 16 0.24 12.46 29.00
CA GLY A 16 1.63 12.04 29.19
C GLY A 16 2.21 11.51 27.87
N MET A 17 2.19 12.34 26.82
CA MET A 17 2.77 12.04 25.53
C MET A 17 4.25 11.72 25.74
N SER A 18 4.63 10.48 25.47
CA SER A 18 6.03 10.14 25.27
C SER A 18 6.57 11.09 24.21
N ILE A 19 7.53 11.95 24.58
CA ILE A 19 8.38 12.61 23.59
C ILE A 19 9.18 11.47 22.98
N ILE A 20 8.72 10.98 21.83
CA ILE A 20 9.47 10.04 21.00
C ILE A 20 10.67 10.84 20.51
N PHE A 21 11.78 10.72 21.22
CA PHE A 21 13.08 11.08 20.67
C PHE A 21 13.33 10.10 19.52
N ASN A 22 13.24 10.60 18.29
CA ASN A 22 13.70 9.87 17.12
C ASN A 22 15.17 9.50 17.35
N GLN A 23 15.44 8.21 17.54
CA GLN A 23 16.75 7.74 17.94
C GLN A 23 17.52 7.30 16.69
N ASP A 24 18.25 8.23 16.07
CA ASP A 24 18.99 8.00 14.81
C ASP A 24 20.23 7.09 14.96
N TYR A 25 20.24 6.21 15.96
CA TYR A 25 21.34 5.31 16.31
C TYR A 25 20.88 4.17 17.23
N VAL A 26 21.54 3.01 17.14
CA VAL A 26 21.33 1.87 18.04
C VAL A 26 22.68 1.29 18.45
N CYS A 27 22.91 1.16 19.76
CA CYS A 27 24.05 0.44 20.33
C CYS A 27 23.60 -0.98 20.69
N ILE A 28 24.20 -2.01 20.09
CA ILE A 28 23.77 -3.41 20.26
C ILE A 28 24.52 -4.04 21.44
N THR A 29 23.87 -4.05 22.62
CA THR A 29 24.47 -4.52 23.87
C THR A 29 24.73 -6.03 23.91
N GLU A 30 23.95 -6.82 23.18
CA GLU A 30 24.09 -8.28 23.09
C GLU A 30 25.40 -8.73 22.41
N SER A 31 26.02 -7.87 21.59
CA SER A 31 27.34 -8.09 20.98
C SER A 31 28.50 -8.12 21.99
N GLY A 32 28.22 -7.69 23.24
CA GLY A 32 29.20 -7.51 24.30
C GLY A 32 29.94 -6.18 24.22
N SER A 33 30.69 -5.85 25.28
CA SER A 33 31.44 -4.60 25.38
C SER A 33 32.94 -4.77 25.18
N PHE A 34 33.63 -3.64 24.93
CA PHE A 34 35.08 -3.53 24.85
C PHE A 34 35.57 -2.36 25.72
N THR A 35 36.85 -2.38 26.11
CA THR A 35 37.48 -1.21 26.73
C THR A 35 38.25 -0.43 25.67
N THR A 36 38.20 0.90 25.71
CA THR A 36 38.84 1.79 24.72
C THR A 36 40.32 1.48 24.49
N ASN A 37 41.05 1.08 25.53
CA ASN A 37 42.47 0.73 25.45
C ASN A 37 42.77 -0.70 24.95
N SER A 38 41.75 -1.53 24.73
CA SER A 38 41.89 -2.90 24.20
C SER A 38 42.37 -2.89 22.74
N THR A 39 42.90 -4.02 22.27
CA THR A 39 43.29 -4.20 20.86
C THR A 39 42.11 -3.96 19.91
N TYR A 40 40.92 -4.49 20.26
CA TYR A 40 39.70 -4.25 19.49
C TYR A 40 39.34 -2.76 19.43
N GLY A 41 39.36 -2.06 20.57
CA GLY A 41 39.07 -0.62 20.62
C GLY A 41 40.00 0.20 19.73
N LYS A 42 41.31 -0.07 19.77
CA LYS A 42 42.30 0.60 18.90
C LYS A 42 42.11 0.30 17.42
N ASN A 43 41.71 -0.93 17.07
CA ASN A 43 41.41 -1.30 15.69
C ASN A 43 40.13 -0.60 15.19
N LEU A 44 39.09 -0.55 16.04
CA LEU A 44 37.85 0.16 15.76
C LEU A 44 38.10 1.67 15.60
N ASP A 45 38.91 2.26 16.47
CA ASP A 45 39.24 3.68 16.37
C ASP A 45 40.00 4.01 15.07
N HIS A 46 40.97 3.18 14.70
CA HIS A 46 41.71 3.35 13.44
C HIS A 46 40.81 3.30 12.20
N ILE A 47 39.83 2.39 12.14
CA ILE A 47 38.89 2.33 10.99
C ILE A 47 37.88 3.48 11.02
N LEU A 48 37.37 3.88 12.18
CA LEU A 48 36.43 4.99 12.30
C LEU A 48 37.10 6.35 11.98
N ASP A 49 38.35 6.57 12.38
CA ASP A 49 39.10 7.80 12.05
C ASP A 49 39.36 7.97 10.55
N SER A 50 39.56 6.85 9.83
CA SER A 50 39.83 6.84 8.38
C SER A 50 38.56 6.72 7.52
N LEU A 51 37.42 6.38 8.10
CA LEU A 51 36.15 6.18 7.37
C LEU A 51 35.67 7.43 6.61
N PRO A 52 35.68 8.67 7.15
CA PRO A 52 35.18 9.85 6.42
C PRO A 52 35.96 10.14 5.13
N ASP A 53 37.29 10.02 5.20
CA ASP A 53 38.19 10.16 4.06
C ASP A 53 37.94 9.07 3.00
N SER A 54 37.76 7.82 3.45
CA SER A 54 37.59 6.67 2.56
C SER A 54 36.23 6.67 1.85
N VAL A 55 35.13 6.92 2.57
CA VAL A 55 33.77 7.01 1.98
C VAL A 55 33.69 8.14 0.95
N SER A 56 34.27 9.31 1.28
CA SER A 56 34.34 10.47 0.39
C SER A 56 35.09 10.17 -0.92
N LYS A 57 36.25 9.50 -0.84
CA LYS A 57 37.07 9.15 -2.01
C LYS A 57 36.49 8.00 -2.83
N SER A 58 35.71 7.12 -2.22
CA SER A 58 35.10 5.94 -2.86
C SER A 58 33.70 6.19 -3.45
N GLY A 59 33.34 7.46 -3.69
CA GLY A 59 32.10 7.82 -4.38
C GLY A 59 30.84 7.75 -3.52
N GLY A 60 31.00 7.66 -2.20
CA GLY A 60 29.92 7.70 -1.21
C GLY A 60 29.71 6.41 -0.41
N PHE A 61 30.49 5.35 -0.67
CA PHE A 61 30.42 4.08 0.04
C PHE A 61 31.81 3.50 0.33
N PHE A 62 32.04 2.96 1.53
CA PHE A 62 33.27 2.23 1.86
C PHE A 62 33.07 1.20 2.97
N THR A 63 33.78 0.08 2.88
CA THR A 63 33.90 -0.96 3.91
C THR A 63 35.34 -1.10 4.39
N ALA A 64 35.54 -1.23 5.70
CA ALA A 64 36.83 -1.28 6.35
C ALA A 64 36.91 -2.46 7.33
N THR A 65 38.09 -3.08 7.43
CA THR A 65 38.37 -4.14 8.41
C THR A 65 39.76 -3.91 9.00
N ALA A 66 39.90 -4.04 10.32
CA ALA A 66 41.20 -3.99 11.00
C ALA A 66 41.26 -4.96 12.17
N GLY A 67 42.46 -5.48 12.46
CA GLY A 67 42.67 -6.47 13.51
C GLY A 67 42.67 -7.91 13.01
N GLN A 68 42.88 -8.83 13.95
CA GLN A 68 42.95 -10.27 13.69
C GLN A 68 42.23 -11.05 14.79
N ASP A 69 41.64 -12.19 14.42
CA ASP A 69 40.87 -13.07 15.30
C ASP A 69 39.82 -12.28 16.13
N SER A 70 39.78 -12.49 17.45
CA SER A 70 38.86 -11.81 18.38
C SER A 70 39.07 -10.29 18.53
N SER A 71 40.09 -9.71 17.87
CA SER A 71 40.32 -8.26 17.82
C SER A 71 39.88 -7.61 16.51
N THR A 72 39.30 -8.38 15.58
CA THR A 72 38.87 -7.88 14.27
C THR A 72 37.62 -7.00 14.42
N ALA A 73 37.71 -5.76 13.95
CA ALA A 73 36.62 -4.81 13.82
C ALA A 73 36.28 -4.60 12.34
N TYR A 74 34.98 -4.61 12.04
CA TYR A 74 34.41 -4.35 10.72
C TYR A 74 33.64 -3.04 10.78
N ALA A 75 33.78 -2.16 9.78
CA ALA A 75 33.00 -0.93 9.67
C ALA A 75 32.55 -0.67 8.23
N LEU A 76 31.43 0.03 8.09
CA LEU A 76 30.81 0.42 6.83
C LEU A 76 30.31 1.87 6.95
N GLY A 77 30.54 2.66 5.90
CA GLY A 77 29.99 4.01 5.77
C GLY A 77 29.33 4.22 4.42
N LEU A 78 28.13 4.81 4.41
CA LEU A 78 27.37 5.19 3.22
C LEU A 78 26.78 6.60 3.42
N CYS A 79 27.07 7.53 2.51
CA CYS A 79 26.40 8.83 2.46
C CYS A 79 25.33 8.88 1.35
N SER A 80 24.42 9.86 1.44
CA SER A 80 23.36 10.04 0.45
C SER A 80 23.91 10.22 -0.97
N GLY A 81 23.28 9.56 -1.95
CA GLY A 81 23.82 9.43 -3.31
C GLY A 81 23.85 10.72 -4.15
N ASP A 82 23.21 11.79 -3.69
CA ASP A 82 23.24 13.14 -4.27
C ASP A 82 24.39 14.02 -3.74
N LEU A 83 25.01 13.66 -2.61
CA LEU A 83 26.06 14.45 -1.98
C LEU A 83 27.36 14.45 -2.80
N ASN A 84 28.02 15.61 -2.83
CA ASN A 84 29.38 15.71 -3.34
C ASN A 84 30.40 15.19 -2.29
N PRO A 85 31.65 14.88 -2.69
CA PRO A 85 32.64 14.30 -1.77
C PRO A 85 32.96 15.14 -0.53
N HIS A 86 32.86 16.48 -0.59
CA HIS A 86 33.15 17.35 0.54
C HIS A 86 32.05 17.30 1.60
N ASP A 87 30.79 17.38 1.18
CA ASP A 87 29.64 17.32 2.09
C ASP A 87 29.49 15.91 2.67
N CYS A 88 29.70 14.87 1.85
CA CYS A 88 29.78 13.48 2.30
C CYS A 88 30.87 13.27 3.38
N TYR A 89 32.06 13.86 3.22
CA TYR A 89 33.13 13.82 4.25
C TYR A 89 32.66 14.47 5.56
N GLY A 90 32.07 15.67 5.49
CA GLY A 90 31.58 16.40 6.66
C GLY A 90 30.52 15.64 7.44
N LEU A 91 29.56 15.05 6.70
CA LEU A 91 28.45 14.26 7.23
C LEU A 91 28.95 13.00 7.95
N VAL A 92 29.73 12.16 7.26
CA VAL A 92 30.31 10.92 7.82
C VAL A 92 31.19 11.23 9.04
N LYS A 93 31.97 12.32 9.00
CA LYS A 93 32.79 12.76 10.14
C LYS A 93 31.97 13.18 11.35
N SER A 94 30.78 13.75 11.17
CA SER A 94 29.88 14.05 12.28
C SER A 94 29.25 12.77 12.83
N ALA A 95 28.65 11.95 11.97
CA ALA A 95 27.99 10.73 12.38
C ALA A 95 28.93 9.74 13.10
N VAL A 96 30.20 9.62 12.66
CA VAL A 96 31.22 8.82 13.38
C VAL A 96 31.52 9.37 14.79
N ARG A 97 31.59 10.70 14.96
CA ARG A 97 31.79 11.31 16.29
C ARG A 97 30.59 11.03 17.18
N ASP A 98 29.39 11.34 16.68
CA ASP A 98 28.15 11.20 17.44
C ASP A 98 27.93 9.73 17.84
N LEU A 99 28.25 8.77 16.96
CA LEU A 99 28.15 7.34 17.24
C LEU A 99 29.14 6.87 18.31
N ARG A 100 30.37 7.41 18.35
CA ARG A 100 31.32 7.14 19.45
C ARG A 100 30.86 7.72 20.78
N ASP A 101 30.36 8.96 20.78
CA ASP A 101 29.90 9.64 21.99
C ASP A 101 28.66 8.95 22.58
N LYS A 102 27.81 8.37 21.73
CA LYS A 102 26.56 7.68 22.10
C LYS A 102 26.73 6.20 22.41
N CYS A 103 27.64 5.50 21.71
CA CYS A 103 27.94 4.07 21.89
C CYS A 103 29.43 3.89 22.23
N PRO A 104 29.87 4.23 23.46
CA PRO A 104 31.30 4.35 23.80
C PRO A 104 32.01 3.02 24.03
N ASP A 105 31.28 1.93 24.30
CA ASP A 105 31.85 0.65 24.74
C ASP A 105 31.19 -0.60 24.13
N GLN A 106 30.17 -0.47 23.27
CA GLN A 106 29.51 -1.60 22.59
C GLN A 106 30.33 -2.09 21.39
N LYS A 107 30.37 -3.40 21.15
CA LYS A 107 31.11 -3.96 20.00
C LYS A 107 30.37 -3.86 18.67
N GLU A 108 29.08 -3.58 18.68
CA GLU A 108 28.28 -3.42 17.47
C GLU A 108 27.33 -2.23 17.64
N ALA A 109 27.31 -1.35 16.64
CA ALA A 109 26.43 -0.19 16.63
C ALA A 109 26.14 0.30 15.20
N ILE A 110 25.03 1.01 15.06
CA ILE A 110 24.57 1.64 13.82
C ILE A 110 24.12 3.08 14.10
N SER A 111 24.37 3.97 13.15
CA SER A 111 23.81 5.33 13.09
C SER A 111 23.24 5.61 11.71
N TRP A 112 22.15 6.37 11.69
CA TRP A 112 21.58 7.01 10.51
C TRP A 112 21.62 8.54 10.60
N SER A 113 22.45 9.10 11.50
CA SER A 113 22.51 10.55 11.76
C SER A 113 22.82 11.36 10.49
N GLY A 114 22.09 12.45 10.29
CA GLY A 114 22.28 13.36 9.17
C GLY A 114 20.98 13.86 8.55
N ASP A 115 21.07 14.98 7.84
CA ASP A 115 20.05 15.46 6.91
C ASP A 115 20.75 15.95 5.62
N PRO A 116 20.73 15.18 4.52
CA PRO A 116 20.16 13.83 4.40
C PRO A 116 20.90 12.79 5.25
N ALA A 117 20.23 11.68 5.57
CA ALA A 117 20.76 10.63 6.44
C ALA A 117 21.99 9.91 5.84
N CYS A 118 22.89 9.43 6.70
CA CYS A 118 24.02 8.57 6.30
C CYS A 118 24.11 7.32 7.20
N ILE A 119 24.42 6.15 6.62
CA ILE A 119 24.57 4.90 7.38
C ILE A 119 26.02 4.75 7.82
N ILE A 120 26.26 4.76 9.13
CA ILE A 120 27.54 4.36 9.75
C ILE A 120 27.28 3.11 10.58
N ARG A 121 28.05 2.04 10.33
CA ARG A 121 27.94 0.77 11.05
C ARG A 121 29.30 0.26 11.46
N TYR A 122 29.39 -0.35 12.64
CA TYR A 122 30.53 -1.18 13.00
C TYR A 122 30.09 -2.43 13.79
N ALA A 123 30.90 -3.49 13.73
CA ALA A 123 30.66 -4.74 14.45
C ALA A 123 31.97 -5.50 14.74
N ASN A 124 31.92 -6.47 15.67
CA ASN A 124 32.96 -7.48 15.89
C ASN A 124 32.72 -8.79 15.12
N ARG A 125 31.84 -8.77 14.11
CA ARG A 125 31.49 -9.86 13.20
C ARG A 125 31.46 -9.37 11.75
N PRO A 126 31.72 -10.21 10.74
CA PRO A 126 31.49 -9.82 9.35
C PRO A 126 29.98 -9.62 9.11
N PHE A 127 29.64 -8.52 8.41
CA PHE A 127 28.27 -8.20 8.00
C PHE A 127 28.16 -7.66 6.55
N PHE A 128 29.27 -7.56 5.83
CA PHE A 128 29.28 -7.07 4.44
C PHE A 128 28.63 -8.08 3.50
N GLY A 129 27.75 -7.61 2.61
CA GLY A 129 26.98 -8.47 1.70
C GLY A 129 25.97 -9.37 2.41
N ILE A 130 25.57 -9.03 3.65
CA ILE A 130 24.50 -9.71 4.38
C ILE A 130 23.33 -8.74 4.50
N LEU A 131 22.16 -9.13 3.98
CA LEU A 131 20.93 -8.39 4.16
C LEU A 131 20.43 -8.48 5.60
N GLU A 132 20.41 -7.36 6.31
CA GLU A 132 19.82 -7.21 7.63
C GLU A 132 18.68 -6.19 7.58
N LEU A 133 17.51 -6.57 8.08
CA LEU A 133 16.30 -5.73 8.05
C LEU A 133 16.04 -5.00 9.37
N GLU A 134 16.72 -5.37 10.45
CA GLU A 134 16.58 -4.80 11.80
C GLU A 134 17.96 -4.43 12.38
N PRO A 135 18.06 -3.38 13.21
CA PRO A 135 16.96 -2.54 13.72
C PRO A 135 16.37 -1.59 12.67
N THR A 136 15.06 -1.38 12.76
CA THR A 136 14.31 -0.40 11.95
C THR A 136 14.02 0.86 12.77
N THR A 137 14.39 2.01 12.24
CA THR A 137 13.86 3.31 12.69
C THR A 137 12.94 3.88 11.63
N ALA A 138 11.83 4.48 12.05
CA ALA A 138 10.86 5.08 11.16
C ALA A 138 10.18 6.27 11.85
N GLY A 139 9.92 7.33 11.08
CA GLY A 139 9.41 8.58 11.63
C GLY A 139 8.69 9.45 10.61
N THR A 140 8.08 10.53 11.10
CA THR A 140 7.12 11.35 10.35
C THR A 140 7.41 12.84 10.51
N ILE A 141 7.24 13.62 9.45
CA ILE A 141 7.01 15.06 9.61
C ILE A 141 5.58 15.25 10.16
N THR A 142 5.42 16.16 11.12
CA THR A 142 4.25 16.21 12.04
C THR A 142 2.90 16.56 11.39
N HIS A 143 2.86 16.88 10.11
CA HIS A 143 1.64 17.30 9.41
C HIS A 143 0.89 16.12 8.79
N ASP A 144 -0.43 16.09 8.98
CA ASP A 144 -1.33 15.13 8.31
C ASP A 144 -1.67 15.60 6.89
N ILE A 145 -1.88 14.64 5.98
CA ILE A 145 -2.40 14.93 4.63
C ILE A 145 -3.88 15.33 4.75
N GLY A 146 -4.16 16.62 4.55
CA GLY A 146 -5.47 17.20 4.85
C GLY A 146 -6.65 16.73 3.98
N SER A 147 -6.40 16.08 2.83
CA SER A 147 -7.44 15.41 2.04
C SER A 147 -6.87 14.42 1.00
N ASN A 148 -7.71 13.51 0.53
CA ASN A 148 -7.46 12.58 -0.58
C ASN A 148 -6.28 11.60 -0.39
N LEU A 149 -6.29 10.89 0.74
CA LEU A 149 -5.33 9.81 1.05
C LEU A 149 -5.28 8.73 -0.03
N SER A 150 -6.40 8.33 -0.64
CA SER A 150 -6.41 7.31 -1.69
C SER A 150 -5.63 7.72 -2.95
N ARG A 151 -5.71 9.01 -3.35
CA ARG A 151 -4.90 9.55 -4.45
C ARG A 151 -3.44 9.67 -4.05
N PHE A 152 -3.14 10.08 -2.82
CA PHE A 152 -1.78 10.08 -2.30
C PHE A 152 -1.18 8.67 -2.38
N ASP A 153 -1.88 7.66 -1.84
CA ASP A 153 -1.46 6.26 -1.83
C ASP A 153 -1.20 5.75 -3.25
N MET A 154 -2.10 5.98 -4.22
CA MET A 154 -1.90 5.56 -5.61
C MET A 154 -0.61 6.14 -6.23
N ILE A 155 -0.36 7.44 -6.01
CA ILE A 155 0.77 8.15 -6.60
C ILE A 155 2.07 7.76 -5.86
N TRP A 156 2.02 7.65 -4.54
CA TRP A 156 3.12 7.22 -3.68
C TRP A 156 3.51 5.76 -3.94
N GLU A 157 2.55 4.83 -4.13
CA GLU A 157 2.83 3.45 -4.52
C GLU A 157 3.59 3.39 -5.85
N SER A 158 3.07 4.08 -6.87
CA SER A 158 3.65 4.09 -8.23
C SER A 158 5.04 4.73 -8.26
N LEU A 159 5.23 5.83 -7.51
CA LEU A 159 6.53 6.48 -7.35
C LEU A 159 7.51 5.55 -6.63
N THR A 160 7.15 5.04 -5.45
CA THR A 160 8.04 4.20 -4.63
C THR A 160 8.40 2.89 -5.33
N ASP A 161 7.47 2.21 -6.00
CA ASP A 161 7.79 0.96 -6.75
C ASP A 161 8.76 1.22 -7.92
N ARG A 162 8.69 2.40 -8.54
CA ARG A 162 9.67 2.84 -9.54
C ARG A 162 11.03 3.13 -8.91
N LEU A 163 11.06 3.78 -7.75
CA LEU A 163 12.31 4.08 -7.04
C LEU A 163 13.01 2.83 -6.50
N VAL A 164 12.25 1.84 -5.99
CA VAL A 164 12.76 0.51 -5.62
C VAL A 164 13.56 -0.07 -6.79
N ARG A 165 12.92 -0.27 -7.95
CA ARG A 165 13.58 -0.86 -9.13
C ARG A 165 14.78 -0.05 -9.61
N ASN A 166 14.68 1.29 -9.61
CA ASN A 166 15.75 2.16 -10.06
C ASN A 166 16.97 2.14 -9.13
N ALA A 167 16.77 2.12 -7.81
CA ALA A 167 17.85 2.05 -6.82
C ALA A 167 18.53 0.67 -6.87
N SER A 168 17.75 -0.42 -6.95
CA SER A 168 18.26 -1.80 -7.00
C SER A 168 19.07 -2.09 -8.27
N ASN A 169 18.62 -1.57 -9.43
CA ASN A 169 19.36 -1.58 -10.70
C ASN A 169 20.63 -0.69 -10.70
N GLY A 170 20.91 0.03 -9.60
CA GLY A 170 22.11 0.86 -9.47
C GLY A 170 23.42 0.06 -9.46
N THR A 171 24.52 0.75 -9.72
CA THR A 171 25.87 0.16 -9.86
C THR A 171 26.37 -0.45 -8.55
N SER A 172 27.44 -1.25 -8.63
CA SER A 172 28.20 -1.75 -7.47
C SER A 172 28.86 -0.66 -6.61
N SER A 173 28.79 0.61 -7.02
CA SER A 173 29.25 1.77 -6.24
C SER A 173 28.11 2.68 -5.77
N ARG A 174 26.89 2.53 -6.31
CA ARG A 174 25.76 3.43 -6.03
C ARG A 174 24.42 2.80 -6.37
N LYS A 175 23.69 2.34 -5.35
CA LYS A 175 22.30 1.87 -5.42
C LYS A 175 21.36 2.94 -4.88
N TYR A 176 21.02 3.93 -5.70
CA TYR A 176 20.33 5.17 -5.29
C TYR A 176 19.35 5.63 -6.36
N ALA A 177 18.17 6.09 -5.96
CA ALA A 177 17.20 6.74 -6.85
C ALA A 177 16.41 7.83 -6.12
N THR A 178 16.09 8.91 -6.85
CA THR A 178 15.11 9.93 -6.45
C THR A 178 14.04 10.08 -7.52
N GLY A 179 12.92 10.69 -7.16
CA GLY A 179 11.94 11.12 -8.15
C GLY A 179 10.73 11.80 -7.54
N GLU A 180 10.11 12.64 -8.35
CA GLU A 180 8.90 13.37 -8.00
C GLU A 180 7.64 12.74 -8.65
N ALA A 181 6.48 13.04 -8.07
CA ALA A 181 5.18 12.82 -8.69
C ALA A 181 4.16 13.88 -8.27
N LEU A 182 3.41 14.43 -9.22
CA LEU A 182 2.42 15.49 -8.99
C LEU A 182 1.23 14.96 -8.17
N PHE A 183 1.09 15.41 -6.91
CA PHE A 183 0.00 14.98 -6.03
C PHE A 183 -1.22 15.90 -6.17
N THR A 184 -1.05 17.21 -6.01
CA THR A 184 -2.10 18.23 -6.21
C THR A 184 -1.61 19.33 -7.17
N VAL A 185 -2.44 20.32 -7.50
CA VAL A 185 -2.04 21.47 -8.34
C VAL A 185 -0.93 22.33 -7.71
N SER A 186 -0.63 22.14 -6.43
CA SER A 186 0.33 22.93 -5.66
C SER A 186 1.30 22.09 -4.83
N GLN A 187 1.26 20.75 -4.91
CA GLN A 187 2.17 19.86 -4.19
C GLN A 187 2.61 18.66 -5.04
N ASN A 188 3.92 18.38 -5.03
CA ASN A 188 4.51 17.15 -5.51
C ASN A 188 4.87 16.26 -4.31
N ILE A 189 4.81 14.94 -4.48
CA ILE A 189 5.54 14.00 -3.63
C ILE A 189 6.95 13.94 -4.20
N ASP A 190 7.96 14.33 -3.42
CA ASP A 190 9.36 13.98 -3.69
C ASP A 190 9.75 12.77 -2.83
N ALA A 191 10.59 11.88 -3.36
CA ALA A 191 11.00 10.67 -2.66
C ALA A 191 12.40 10.21 -3.06
N GLN A 192 13.10 9.59 -2.11
CA GLN A 192 14.46 9.08 -2.23
C GLN A 192 14.55 7.67 -1.65
N MET A 193 15.29 6.80 -2.33
CA MET A 193 15.57 5.42 -1.90
C MET A 193 17.03 5.06 -2.17
N GLN A 194 17.68 4.41 -1.20
CA GLN A 194 19.08 3.99 -1.32
C GLN A 194 19.35 2.67 -0.59
N CYS A 195 20.23 1.85 -1.15
CA CYS A 195 20.79 0.65 -0.51
C CYS A 195 22.31 0.78 -0.32
N THR A 196 22.86 -0.04 0.58
CA THR A 196 24.31 -0.26 0.64
C THR A 196 24.75 -1.04 -0.62
N PRO A 197 25.79 -0.61 -1.37
CA PRO A 197 26.21 -1.28 -2.61
C PRO A 197 26.84 -2.69 -2.46
N ASP A 198 27.08 -3.16 -1.24
CA ASP A 198 27.65 -4.49 -0.95
C ASP A 198 26.63 -5.64 -1.03
N ILE A 199 25.32 -5.35 -0.92
CA ILE A 199 24.26 -6.34 -1.12
C ILE A 199 23.84 -6.46 -2.60
N SER A 200 23.27 -7.61 -2.96
CA SER A 200 22.80 -7.87 -4.32
C SER A 200 21.60 -6.98 -4.71
N GLN A 201 21.25 -7.02 -6.00
CA GLN A 201 20.06 -6.34 -6.50
C GLN A 201 18.77 -6.85 -5.84
N GLU A 202 18.59 -8.18 -5.75
CA GLU A 202 17.40 -8.81 -5.16
C GLU A 202 17.26 -8.52 -3.67
N GLU A 203 18.38 -8.44 -2.95
CA GLU A 203 18.41 -8.02 -1.54
C GLU A 203 18.10 -6.54 -1.36
N CYS A 204 18.53 -5.67 -2.28
CA CYS A 204 18.20 -4.26 -2.25
C CYS A 204 16.69 -4.03 -2.51
N ASP A 205 16.12 -4.71 -3.52
CA ASP A 205 14.68 -4.72 -3.76
C ASP A 205 13.92 -5.19 -2.50
N SER A 206 14.37 -6.27 -1.89
CA SER A 206 13.78 -6.81 -0.65
C SER A 206 13.87 -5.83 0.53
N CYS A 207 15.01 -5.13 0.69
CA CYS A 207 15.19 -4.14 1.75
C CYS A 207 14.27 -2.93 1.57
N LEU A 208 14.21 -2.36 0.35
CA LEU A 208 13.39 -1.19 0.06
C LEU A 208 11.89 -1.49 0.11
N LEU A 209 11.46 -2.68 -0.33
CA LEU A 209 10.09 -3.15 -0.15
C LEU A 209 9.74 -3.35 1.33
N ALA A 210 10.68 -3.87 2.15
CA ALA A 210 10.50 -3.96 3.60
C ALA A 210 10.42 -2.55 4.23
N ALA A 211 11.24 -1.59 3.81
CA ALA A 211 11.19 -0.21 4.27
C ALA A 211 9.84 0.46 3.91
N LYS A 212 9.37 0.30 2.67
CA LYS A 212 8.04 0.72 2.21
C LYS A 212 6.91 0.12 3.07
N SER A 213 7.02 -1.15 3.44
CA SER A 213 6.06 -1.82 4.33
C SER A 213 6.09 -1.27 5.77
N SER A 214 7.28 -1.05 6.33
CA SER A 214 7.45 -0.41 7.65
C SER A 214 6.84 1.00 7.67
N PHE A 215 7.02 1.78 6.60
CA PHE A 215 6.40 3.12 6.50
C PHE A 215 4.88 3.05 6.57
N LYS A 216 4.25 2.19 5.76
CA LYS A 216 2.79 1.98 5.78
C LYS A 216 2.27 1.59 7.17
N ALA A 217 3.05 0.82 7.93
CA ALA A 217 2.66 0.36 9.25
C ALA A 217 2.74 1.45 10.33
N CYS A 218 3.74 2.34 10.28
CA CYS A 218 3.96 3.36 11.32
C CYS A 218 3.31 4.72 11.01
N CYS A 219 3.25 5.09 9.74
CA CYS A 219 3.40 6.48 9.33
C CYS A 219 2.46 6.91 8.20
N HIS A 220 1.52 6.04 7.83
CA HIS A 220 0.54 6.28 6.76
C HIS A 220 -0.29 7.56 7.00
N GLY A 221 -0.52 8.32 5.94
CA GLY A 221 -1.28 9.57 5.95
C GLY A 221 -0.54 10.83 6.40
N LYS A 222 0.77 10.76 6.64
CA LYS A 222 1.63 11.91 6.95
C LYS A 222 2.18 12.57 5.69
N GLN A 223 2.40 13.89 5.74
CA GLN A 223 2.90 14.66 4.60
C GLN A 223 4.37 14.38 4.26
N GLY A 224 5.09 13.72 5.14
CA GLY A 224 6.49 13.38 4.97
C GLY A 224 6.96 12.39 6.02
N GLY A 225 8.04 11.69 5.75
CA GLY A 225 8.59 10.71 6.68
C GLY A 225 9.69 9.84 6.10
N TYR A 226 10.26 9.01 6.98
CA TYR A 226 11.43 8.22 6.67
C TYR A 226 11.35 6.82 7.26
N VAL A 227 12.07 5.89 6.63
CA VAL A 227 12.41 4.57 7.17
C VAL A 227 13.88 4.30 6.92
N GLN A 228 14.55 3.84 7.97
CA GLN A 228 15.97 3.61 8.05
C GLN A 228 16.19 2.18 8.53
N LYS A 229 16.97 1.43 7.75
CA LYS A 229 17.30 0.02 7.97
C LYS A 229 18.81 -0.19 7.81
N PRO A 230 19.36 -1.33 8.25
CA PRO A 230 20.81 -1.57 8.25
C PRO A 230 21.47 -1.59 6.87
N ASN A 231 20.71 -1.90 5.81
CA ASN A 231 21.19 -1.94 4.43
C ASN A 231 20.44 -1.01 3.47
N CYS A 232 19.44 -0.26 3.92
CA CYS A 232 18.70 0.67 3.06
C CYS A 232 18.02 1.81 3.82
N MET A 233 17.70 2.87 3.09
CA MET A 233 16.95 4.03 3.56
C MET A 233 15.89 4.43 2.55
N PHE A 234 14.79 4.97 3.06
CA PHE A 234 13.69 5.54 2.30
C PHE A 234 13.25 6.83 2.98
N THR A 235 13.07 7.90 2.20
CA THR A 235 12.49 9.17 2.63
C THR A 235 11.51 9.66 1.56
N PHE A 236 10.49 10.40 1.96
CA PHE A 236 9.63 11.16 1.06
C PHE A 236 9.04 12.36 1.79
N ASP A 237 8.73 13.42 1.04
CA ASP A 237 8.09 14.64 1.54
C ASP A 237 7.15 15.26 0.49
N LEU A 238 6.10 15.94 0.96
CA LEU A 238 5.25 16.78 0.12
C LEU A 238 5.84 18.18 -0.04
N ILE A 239 6.45 18.43 -1.19
CA ILE A 239 7.04 19.73 -1.54
C ILE A 239 6.06 20.58 -2.38
N PRO A 240 6.08 21.92 -2.27
CA PRO A 240 5.25 22.77 -3.12
C PRO A 240 5.63 22.66 -4.60
N THR A 241 4.64 22.58 -5.50
CA THR A 241 4.88 22.57 -6.95
C THR A 241 5.38 23.94 -7.40
N ILE A 242 6.67 24.06 -7.72
CA ILE A 242 7.27 25.31 -8.20
C ILE A 242 6.87 25.54 -9.67
N THR A 243 5.94 26.47 -9.91
CA THR A 243 5.81 27.10 -11.24
C THR A 243 7.10 27.87 -11.55
N GLN A 244 7.64 27.72 -12.77
CA GLN A 244 9.02 28.10 -13.12
C GLN A 244 9.39 29.61 -13.04
N ASP A 245 8.49 30.48 -12.57
CA ASP A 245 8.72 31.94 -12.51
C ASP A 245 9.38 32.45 -11.22
N GLN A 246 9.71 31.59 -10.24
CA GLN A 246 10.55 31.98 -9.09
C GLN A 246 11.66 30.99 -8.79
N LYS A 247 12.84 31.25 -9.36
CA LYS A 247 14.12 30.76 -8.86
C LYS A 247 14.75 31.86 -8.00
N PRO A 248 14.81 31.75 -6.66
CA PRO A 248 15.50 32.72 -5.85
C PRO A 248 17.00 32.69 -6.17
N GLU A 249 17.59 33.85 -6.47
CA GLU A 249 19.05 33.97 -6.50
C GLU A 249 19.63 33.63 -5.12
N LYS A 250 20.66 32.78 -5.10
CA LYS A 250 21.47 32.50 -3.90
C LYS A 250 22.30 33.74 -3.54
N ASN A 251 21.64 34.74 -2.95
CA ASN A 251 22.32 35.96 -2.54
C ASN A 251 23.06 35.71 -1.22
N GLN A 252 24.39 35.62 -1.28
CA GLN A 252 25.23 35.47 -0.10
C GLN A 252 25.19 36.76 0.72
N ASN A 253 24.69 36.71 1.95
CA ASN A 253 25.08 37.66 2.98
C ASN A 253 25.06 37.00 4.36
N LYS A 254 26.25 36.84 4.94
CA LYS A 254 26.40 36.56 6.38
C LYS A 254 26.11 37.86 7.13
N SER A 255 25.16 37.84 8.07
CA SER A 255 25.07 38.88 9.10
C SER A 255 25.13 38.24 10.49
N ILE A 256 26.00 38.81 11.31
CA ILE A 256 26.27 38.37 12.69
C ILE A 256 25.23 39.03 13.59
N TRP A 257 24.63 38.26 14.51
CA TRP A 257 23.82 38.80 15.60
C TRP A 257 24.47 38.48 16.95
N VAL A 258 24.64 39.52 17.76
CA VAL A 258 25.12 39.48 19.15
C VAL A 258 23.89 39.62 20.07
N PRO A 259 23.79 38.87 21.18
CA PRO A 259 22.58 38.86 22.00
C PRO A 259 22.51 40.01 23.01
N LEU A 260 21.35 40.63 23.14
CA LEU A 260 20.91 41.39 24.32
C LEU A 260 19.41 41.18 24.50
N GLY A 261 18.98 40.63 25.65
CA GLY A 261 17.55 40.34 25.86
C GLY A 261 17.15 39.46 27.06
N GLU A 262 18.04 39.12 27.99
CA GLU A 262 17.58 38.58 29.29
C GLU A 262 16.93 39.69 30.13
N SER A 263 15.80 39.40 30.80
CA SER A 263 15.30 40.01 32.07
C SER A 263 13.76 40.00 32.30
N LEU A 264 12.95 39.20 31.58
CA LEU A 264 11.49 39.11 31.87
C LEU A 264 10.92 37.71 32.23
N SER A 265 11.60 36.60 31.92
CA SER A 265 11.09 35.25 32.25
C SER A 265 11.24 34.88 33.74
N ALA A 266 12.31 35.35 34.40
CA ALA A 266 12.66 34.94 35.77
C ALA A 266 11.66 35.42 36.84
N ILE A 267 11.04 36.58 36.65
CA ILE A 267 10.11 37.18 37.63
C ILE A 267 8.78 36.40 37.68
N LEU A 268 8.32 35.87 36.54
CA LEU A 268 7.07 35.12 36.47
C LEU A 268 7.20 33.71 37.07
N GLY A 269 8.36 33.07 36.91
CA GLY A 269 8.64 31.74 37.47
C GLY A 269 8.63 31.71 39.00
N LEU A 270 9.26 32.70 39.65
CA LEU A 270 9.34 32.77 41.12
C LEU A 270 7.99 32.99 41.80
N ALA A 271 7.06 33.70 41.16
CA ALA A 271 5.71 33.91 41.67
C ALA A 271 4.87 32.60 41.68
N LEU A 272 5.03 31.76 40.65
CA LEU A 272 4.29 30.49 40.54
C LEU A 272 4.82 29.43 41.53
N VAL A 273 6.14 29.39 41.76
CA VAL A 273 6.75 28.46 42.73
C VAL A 273 6.33 28.78 44.17
N SER A 274 6.25 30.06 44.57
CA SER A 274 5.80 30.42 45.93
C SER A 274 4.31 30.12 46.15
N ALA A 275 3.46 30.33 45.14
CA ALA A 275 2.04 29.96 45.19
C ALA A 275 1.82 28.45 45.35
N CYS A 276 2.56 27.63 44.59
CA CYS A 276 2.54 26.17 44.75
C CYS A 276 3.07 25.69 46.11
N GLY A 277 4.14 26.31 46.62
CA GLY A 277 4.69 25.98 47.94
C GLY A 277 3.68 26.18 49.07
N ILE A 278 2.95 27.30 49.06
CA ILE A 278 1.91 27.62 50.05
C ILE A 278 0.72 26.64 49.92
N PHE A 279 0.33 26.26 48.70
CA PHE A 279 -0.77 25.31 48.47
C PHE A 279 -0.43 23.89 48.93
N LEU A 280 0.80 23.43 48.71
CA LEU A 280 1.26 22.10 49.13
C LEU A 280 1.48 22.01 50.65
N TRP A 281 2.03 23.06 51.28
CA TRP A 281 2.19 23.11 52.75
C TRP A 281 0.85 23.11 53.49
N LYS A 282 -0.22 23.63 52.86
CA LYS A 282 -1.58 23.58 53.41
C LYS A 282 -2.31 22.24 53.17
N ARG A 283 -1.70 21.29 52.45
CA ARG A 283 -2.28 19.97 52.15
C ARG A 283 -1.64 18.83 52.95
N THR A 284 -0.50 19.07 53.59
CA THR A 284 0.21 18.10 54.45
C THR A 284 -0.30 18.03 55.90
N ASP A 285 -1.35 18.77 56.25
CA ASP A 285 -1.96 18.80 57.60
C ASP A 285 -3.20 17.89 57.74
N ILE A 286 -3.56 17.12 56.69
CA ILE A 286 -4.75 16.25 56.67
C ILE A 286 -4.40 14.88 56.06
N GLN A 287 -3.48 14.15 56.70
CA GLN A 287 -3.27 12.72 56.45
C GLN A 287 -2.94 12.02 57.78
N GLY A 288 -3.98 11.76 58.58
CA GLY A 288 -3.89 10.95 59.79
C GLY A 288 -4.30 9.50 59.53
N ASP A 289 -3.42 8.58 59.93
CA ASP A 289 -3.63 7.15 60.25
C ASP A 289 -3.76 6.07 59.14
N LYS A 290 -2.81 5.11 59.24
CA LYS A 290 -2.84 3.64 58.98
C LYS A 290 -2.72 3.17 57.51
N GLU A 291 -1.73 2.34 57.12
CA GLU A 291 -1.38 0.95 57.54
C GLU A 291 -2.54 -0.03 57.25
N ASP A 292 -2.39 -1.21 56.61
CA ASP A 292 -1.32 -2.23 56.66
C ASP A 292 -1.43 -3.28 55.48
N SER A 293 -0.38 -4.08 55.25
CA SER A 293 -0.31 -5.44 54.60
C SER A 293 -0.72 -5.64 53.12
N GLN A 294 0.09 -6.29 52.23
CA GLN A 294 0.50 -7.72 52.11
C GLN A 294 -0.69 -8.68 51.77
N GLU A 295 -0.61 -9.67 50.86
CA GLU A 295 0.39 -10.11 49.85
C GLU A 295 -0.24 -11.15 48.85
N VAL A 296 0.50 -11.58 47.80
CA VAL A 296 0.53 -12.95 47.20
C VAL A 296 -0.58 -13.52 46.24
N GLN A 297 -0.17 -13.73 44.97
CA GLN A 297 -0.33 -14.89 44.02
C GLN A 297 -1.72 -15.47 43.62
N LEU A 298 -1.83 -16.41 42.64
CA LEU A 298 -1.44 -16.48 41.20
C LEU A 298 -2.06 -17.77 40.60
N LEU A 299 -2.64 -17.72 39.39
CA LEU A 299 -3.05 -18.85 38.52
C LEU A 299 -4.22 -19.76 39.02
N ASP A 300 -5.28 -19.94 38.20
CA ASP A 300 -5.52 -21.24 37.52
C ASP A 300 -6.60 -21.16 36.41
N LEU A 301 -6.74 -22.24 35.63
CA LEU A 301 -7.57 -22.39 34.42
C LEU A 301 -9.02 -22.89 34.66
N VAL A 302 -9.80 -22.90 33.56
CA VAL A 302 -10.98 -23.76 33.27
C VAL A 302 -12.40 -23.25 33.62
N ILE A 303 -13.11 -22.85 32.56
CA ILE A 303 -14.50 -23.21 32.12
C ILE A 303 -15.52 -23.71 33.18
N GLY A 304 -16.66 -23.01 33.28
CA GLY A 304 -17.97 -23.53 33.76
C GLY A 304 -19.00 -22.40 33.95
N SER A 305 -19.94 -22.17 33.03
CA SER A 305 -21.27 -22.80 32.91
C SER A 305 -22.24 -22.62 34.11
N GLY A 306 -23.28 -21.80 33.89
CA GLY A 306 -24.67 -22.16 34.25
C GLY A 306 -25.42 -21.33 35.31
N ASN A 307 -26.37 -20.50 34.83
CA ASN A 307 -27.70 -20.16 35.43
C ASN A 307 -27.73 -19.51 36.84
N HIS A 308 -28.66 -18.64 37.30
CA HIS A 308 -29.91 -17.96 36.85
C HIS A 308 -29.96 -16.61 37.66
N GLU A 309 -30.85 -15.61 37.53
CA GLU A 309 -32.13 -15.43 36.81
C GLU A 309 -32.46 -13.92 36.59
N ASN A 310 -33.44 -13.64 35.72
CA ASN A 310 -34.43 -12.54 35.74
C ASN A 310 -34.07 -11.08 36.16
N SER A 311 -33.96 -10.20 35.15
CA SER A 311 -34.92 -9.09 35.00
C SER A 311 -35.13 -8.75 33.52
N SER A 312 -36.38 -8.64 33.09
CA SER A 312 -36.78 -8.44 31.69
C SER A 312 -37.12 -6.98 31.40
N GLU A 313 -36.55 -6.38 30.36
CA GLU A 313 -37.18 -5.30 29.60
C GLU A 313 -36.70 -5.31 28.15
N ASN A 314 -37.59 -4.93 27.23
CA ASN A 314 -37.50 -5.32 25.81
C ASN A 314 -36.62 -4.39 24.97
N VAL A 315 -35.76 -4.96 24.13
CA VAL A 315 -35.16 -4.29 22.96
C VAL A 315 -35.30 -5.22 21.76
N GLU A 316 -35.82 -4.71 20.65
CA GLU A 316 -36.15 -5.49 19.46
C GLU A 316 -34.91 -5.94 18.68
N THR A 317 -34.67 -7.24 18.68
CA THR A 317 -34.04 -8.06 17.62
C THR A 317 -33.14 -7.34 16.61
N SER A 318 -31.85 -7.27 16.91
CA SER A 318 -30.83 -7.50 15.88
C SER A 318 -30.85 -8.98 15.50
N GLN A 319 -30.89 -9.30 14.20
CA GLN A 319 -30.87 -10.70 13.74
C GLN A 319 -29.51 -11.33 14.05
N GLU A 320 -29.49 -12.21 15.06
CA GLU A 320 -28.33 -12.98 15.46
C GLU A 320 -27.98 -14.02 14.38
N PHE A 321 -26.73 -14.03 13.91
CA PHE A 321 -26.28 -15.01 12.92
C PHE A 321 -26.38 -16.44 13.49
N PRO A 322 -26.83 -17.45 12.73
CA PRO A 322 -26.88 -18.83 13.20
C PRO A 322 -25.50 -19.35 13.61
N SER A 323 -25.25 -19.41 14.92
CA SER A 323 -24.00 -19.92 15.49
C SER A 323 -24.04 -21.45 15.57
N ILE A 324 -23.47 -22.11 14.55
CA ILE A 324 -23.31 -23.56 14.56
C ILE A 324 -22.15 -23.92 15.48
N LYS A 325 -22.42 -24.72 16.51
CA LYS A 325 -21.40 -25.16 17.47
C LYS A 325 -20.38 -26.10 16.80
N LEU A 326 -19.14 -26.08 17.31
CA LEU A 326 -18.00 -26.78 16.70
C LEU A 326 -18.17 -28.31 16.70
N ASP A 327 -18.81 -28.86 17.74
CA ASP A 327 -19.16 -30.28 17.85
C ASP A 327 -20.11 -30.73 16.74
N ILE A 328 -21.10 -29.91 16.36
CA ILE A 328 -21.99 -30.17 15.22
C ILE A 328 -21.20 -30.21 13.91
N LEU A 329 -20.26 -29.28 13.71
CA LEU A 329 -19.39 -29.25 12.53
C LEU A 329 -18.41 -30.44 12.49
N GLN A 330 -17.89 -30.85 13.65
CA GLN A 330 -17.06 -32.06 13.75
C GLN A 330 -17.87 -33.32 13.44
N ALA A 331 -19.08 -33.47 13.98
CA ALA A 331 -19.95 -34.60 13.63
C ALA A 331 -20.26 -34.62 12.13
N ALA A 332 -20.68 -33.47 11.58
CA ALA A 332 -21.06 -33.36 10.17
C ALA A 332 -19.91 -33.67 9.19
N THR A 333 -18.65 -33.32 9.53
CA THR A 333 -17.48 -33.50 8.65
C THR A 333 -16.66 -34.76 8.94
N THR A 334 -17.13 -35.65 9.83
CA THR A 334 -16.35 -36.79 10.35
C THR A 334 -15.00 -36.34 10.94
N ASN A 335 -15.07 -35.39 11.88
CA ASN A 335 -13.96 -34.72 12.54
C ASN A 335 -12.94 -34.10 11.57
N PHE A 336 -13.42 -33.45 10.50
CA PHE A 336 -12.61 -32.89 9.42
C PHE A 336 -11.71 -33.92 8.72
N CYS A 337 -12.24 -35.12 8.42
CA CYS A 337 -11.52 -36.17 7.69
C CYS A 337 -11.08 -35.67 6.30
N ASP A 338 -9.84 -35.95 5.89
CA ASP A 338 -9.32 -35.56 4.57
C ASP A 338 -10.07 -36.23 3.41
N GLU A 339 -10.77 -37.35 3.63
CA GLU A 339 -11.66 -37.99 2.64
C GLU A 339 -12.86 -37.10 2.28
N ASN A 340 -13.32 -36.27 3.22
CA ASN A 340 -14.40 -35.30 3.03
C ASN A 340 -13.88 -33.96 2.46
N LYS A 341 -12.59 -33.83 2.15
CA LYS A 341 -11.99 -32.54 1.75
C LYS A 341 -12.34 -32.17 0.32
N LEU A 342 -13.19 -31.15 0.18
CA LEU A 342 -13.58 -30.58 -1.11
C LEU A 342 -12.45 -29.78 -1.77
N GLY A 343 -11.52 -29.24 -0.97
CA GLY A 343 -10.36 -28.51 -1.46
C GLY A 343 -9.60 -27.79 -0.36
N GLN A 344 -8.54 -27.08 -0.73
CA GLN A 344 -7.74 -26.25 0.18
C GLN A 344 -7.23 -25.01 -0.56
N GLY A 345 -7.40 -23.84 0.05
CA GLY A 345 -6.89 -22.57 -0.47
C GLY A 345 -6.15 -21.77 0.61
N GLY A 346 -5.79 -20.52 0.30
CA GLY A 346 -4.98 -19.66 1.19
C GLY A 346 -5.56 -19.42 2.59
N PHE A 347 -6.86 -19.63 2.78
CA PHE A 347 -7.56 -19.48 4.06
C PHE A 347 -7.86 -20.82 4.75
N GLY A 348 -7.19 -21.91 4.34
CA GLY A 348 -7.32 -23.24 4.91
C GLY A 348 -8.21 -24.22 4.15
N PRO A 349 -8.32 -25.48 4.62
CA PRO A 349 -9.09 -26.55 3.97
C PRO A 349 -10.60 -26.38 4.11
N VAL A 350 -11.33 -26.84 3.09
CA VAL A 350 -12.79 -26.91 3.03
C VAL A 350 -13.21 -28.36 2.99
N TYR A 351 -14.13 -28.74 3.87
CA TYR A 351 -14.66 -30.09 4.01
C TYR A 351 -16.14 -30.11 3.64
N LYS A 352 -16.59 -31.19 2.99
CA LYS A 352 -17.99 -31.57 2.92
C LYS A 352 -18.41 -32.03 4.31
N GLY A 353 -19.61 -31.67 4.72
CA GLY A 353 -20.28 -32.28 5.85
C GLY A 353 -21.76 -32.47 5.58
N THR A 354 -22.38 -33.35 6.35
CA THR A 354 -23.84 -33.58 6.30
C THR A 354 -24.39 -33.34 7.70
N LEU A 355 -25.31 -32.38 7.81
CA LEU A 355 -26.01 -32.09 9.06
C LEU A 355 -27.01 -33.21 9.41
N ALA A 356 -27.46 -33.24 10.67
CA ALA A 356 -28.35 -34.29 11.17
C ALA A 356 -29.76 -34.28 10.52
N ASP A 357 -30.13 -33.19 9.85
CA ASP A 357 -31.34 -33.04 9.03
C ASP A 357 -31.15 -33.51 7.57
N GLY A 358 -29.96 -33.98 7.21
CA GLY A 358 -29.59 -34.42 5.86
C GLY A 358 -29.05 -33.31 4.95
N ASN A 359 -28.99 -32.05 5.40
CA ASN A 359 -28.48 -30.96 4.58
C ASN A 359 -26.95 -31.06 4.40
N GLU A 360 -26.50 -31.04 3.14
CA GLU A 360 -25.08 -30.98 2.81
C GLU A 360 -24.52 -29.56 2.98
N ILE A 361 -23.39 -29.43 3.66
CA ILE A 361 -22.71 -28.17 3.96
C ILE A 361 -21.23 -28.22 3.55
N ALA A 362 -20.66 -27.04 3.28
CA ALA A 362 -19.23 -26.87 3.07
C ALA A 362 -18.61 -26.11 4.26
N VAL A 363 -17.76 -26.79 5.03
CA VAL A 363 -17.16 -26.27 6.27
C VAL A 363 -15.72 -25.86 6.00
N LYS A 364 -15.44 -24.57 6.04
CA LYS A 364 -14.10 -24.00 5.83
C LYS A 364 -13.38 -23.79 7.16
N ARG A 365 -12.30 -24.54 7.38
CA ARG A 365 -11.46 -24.44 8.59
C ARG A 365 -10.31 -23.48 8.34
N LEU A 366 -10.24 -22.40 9.13
CA LEU A 366 -9.18 -21.40 8.98
C LEU A 366 -7.80 -21.97 9.37
N SER A 367 -6.82 -21.81 8.50
CA SER A 367 -5.42 -22.17 8.73
C SER A 367 -4.67 -21.02 9.45
N ARG A 368 -3.72 -21.35 10.33
CA ARG A 368 -2.82 -20.37 10.96
C ARG A 368 -1.66 -19.90 10.06
N ALA A 369 -1.48 -20.52 8.88
CA ALA A 369 -0.53 -20.09 7.86
C ALA A 369 -1.18 -20.14 6.48
N SER A 370 -1.09 -19.06 5.70
CA SER A 370 -1.85 -18.83 4.48
C SER A 370 -1.02 -18.96 3.21
N SER A 371 -1.09 -20.11 2.54
CA SER A 371 -0.44 -20.36 1.23
C SER A 371 -1.41 -20.08 0.07
N GLN A 372 -1.47 -18.82 -0.36
CA GLN A 372 -2.39 -18.32 -1.38
C GLN A 372 -2.07 -18.83 -2.81
N GLY A 373 -0.79 -18.83 -3.20
CA GLY A 373 -0.40 -18.89 -4.62
C GLY A 373 -0.68 -20.20 -5.38
N LEU A 374 -0.83 -21.36 -4.72
CA LEU A 374 -1.01 -22.63 -5.44
C LEU A 374 -2.41 -22.80 -6.07
N LEU A 375 -3.44 -22.24 -5.44
CA LEU A 375 -4.80 -22.27 -5.98
C LEU A 375 -4.98 -21.23 -7.09
N GLU A 376 -4.41 -20.05 -6.91
CA GLU A 376 -4.33 -19.01 -7.94
C GLU A 376 -3.59 -19.55 -9.18
N PHE A 377 -2.40 -20.15 -8.99
CA PHE A 377 -1.66 -20.81 -10.08
C PHE A 377 -2.46 -21.92 -10.78
N LYS A 378 -3.14 -22.80 -10.06
CA LYS A 378 -3.97 -23.86 -10.68
C LYS A 378 -5.15 -23.29 -11.48
N ASN A 379 -5.80 -22.24 -10.98
CA ASN A 379 -6.89 -21.59 -11.70
C ASN A 379 -6.36 -20.87 -12.95
N GLU A 380 -5.23 -20.16 -12.86
CA GLU A 380 -4.59 -19.50 -14.01
C GLU A 380 -4.16 -20.50 -15.08
N VAL A 381 -3.52 -21.61 -14.70
CA VAL A 381 -3.12 -22.66 -15.64
C VAL A 381 -4.35 -23.33 -16.27
N MET A 382 -5.43 -23.56 -15.51
CA MET A 382 -6.69 -24.12 -16.04
C MET A 382 -7.45 -23.15 -16.95
N LEU A 383 -7.38 -21.83 -16.68
CA LEU A 383 -7.83 -20.80 -17.61
C LEU A 383 -7.06 -20.96 -18.93
N ILE A 384 -5.75 -20.74 -18.89
CA ILE A 384 -4.90 -20.64 -20.07
C ILE A 384 -4.95 -21.94 -20.91
N ALA A 385 -4.96 -23.10 -20.27
CA ALA A 385 -4.94 -24.39 -20.95
C ALA A 385 -6.26 -24.79 -21.65
N LYS A 386 -7.41 -24.16 -21.33
CA LYS A 386 -8.72 -24.52 -21.93
C LYS A 386 -9.47 -23.36 -22.59
N LEU A 387 -8.98 -22.13 -22.48
CA LEU A 387 -9.55 -20.93 -23.13
C LEU A 387 -9.44 -20.89 -24.68
N GLN A 388 -9.01 -21.98 -25.33
CA GLN A 388 -8.83 -22.08 -26.79
C GLN A 388 -10.14 -22.22 -27.60
N HIS A 389 -11.31 -22.30 -26.96
CA HIS A 389 -12.59 -22.53 -27.65
C HIS A 389 -13.57 -21.34 -27.50
N ARG A 390 -13.95 -20.70 -28.61
CA ARG A 390 -14.85 -19.52 -28.67
C ARG A 390 -16.08 -19.62 -27.77
N ASN A 391 -16.86 -20.69 -27.93
CA ASN A 391 -18.12 -20.87 -27.22
C ASN A 391 -17.93 -20.91 -25.69
N LEU A 392 -16.74 -21.31 -25.23
CA LEU A 392 -16.41 -21.35 -23.81
C LEU A 392 -16.22 -19.94 -23.26
N ARG A 393 -15.39 -19.09 -23.87
CA ARG A 393 -15.20 -17.70 -23.40
C ARG A 393 -16.51 -16.90 -23.37
N PHE A 394 -17.35 -17.04 -24.39
CA PHE A 394 -18.63 -16.33 -24.45
C PHE A 394 -19.64 -16.83 -23.41
N ASN A 395 -19.69 -18.14 -23.14
CA ASN A 395 -20.50 -18.71 -22.07
C ASN A 395 -19.99 -18.27 -20.67
N ILE A 396 -18.67 -18.16 -20.49
CA ILE A 396 -18.07 -17.64 -19.25
C ILE A 396 -18.49 -16.18 -19.03
N ILE A 397 -18.36 -15.32 -20.04
CA ILE A 397 -18.79 -13.91 -19.97
C ILE A 397 -20.28 -13.80 -19.59
N LYS A 398 -21.15 -14.57 -20.27
CA LYS A 398 -22.59 -14.61 -19.97
C LYS A 398 -22.90 -15.14 -18.58
N GLY A 399 -22.19 -16.17 -18.12
CA GLY A 399 -22.38 -16.76 -16.80
C GLY A 399 -21.92 -15.84 -15.66
N VAL A 400 -20.77 -15.17 -15.81
CA VAL A 400 -20.32 -14.13 -14.87
C VAL A 400 -21.32 -12.98 -14.81
N ALA A 401 -21.77 -12.47 -15.97
CA ALA A 401 -22.75 -11.38 -16.02
C ALA A 401 -24.06 -11.75 -15.30
N ARG A 402 -24.58 -12.96 -15.53
CA ARG A 402 -25.75 -13.50 -14.81
C ARG A 402 -25.51 -13.67 -13.31
N GLY A 403 -24.32 -14.11 -12.91
CA GLY A 403 -23.94 -14.25 -11.51
C GLY A 403 -23.97 -12.91 -10.77
N ILE A 404 -23.45 -11.84 -11.37
CA ILE A 404 -23.46 -10.50 -10.77
C ILE A 404 -24.88 -9.92 -10.78
N MET A 405 -25.63 -10.10 -11.89
CA MET A 405 -27.04 -9.73 -11.97
C MET A 405 -27.86 -10.36 -10.85
N TYR A 406 -27.65 -11.65 -10.55
CA TYR A 406 -28.31 -12.32 -9.43
C TYR A 406 -27.98 -11.66 -8.07
N LEU A 407 -26.71 -11.33 -7.83
CA LEU A 407 -26.29 -10.63 -6.60
C LEU A 407 -26.88 -9.22 -6.47
N HIS A 408 -27.14 -8.53 -7.59
CA HIS A 408 -27.62 -7.15 -7.59
C HIS A 408 -29.14 -7.00 -7.62
N GLU A 409 -29.82 -7.91 -8.32
CA GLU A 409 -31.20 -7.74 -8.81
C GLU A 409 -32.15 -8.91 -8.46
N ASP A 410 -31.73 -10.17 -8.62
CA ASP A 410 -32.62 -11.34 -8.42
C ASP A 410 -32.59 -11.94 -6.98
N SER A 411 -31.56 -11.62 -6.20
CA SER A 411 -31.40 -12.17 -4.84
C SER A 411 -32.24 -11.42 -3.80
N HIS A 412 -32.74 -12.14 -2.79
CA HIS A 412 -33.59 -11.58 -1.73
C HIS A 412 -32.92 -10.50 -0.86
N ILE A 413 -31.59 -10.42 -0.91
CA ILE A 413 -30.76 -9.43 -0.20
C ILE A 413 -29.71 -8.97 -1.21
N ARG A 414 -29.67 -7.67 -1.53
CA ARG A 414 -28.71 -7.16 -2.50
C ARG A 414 -27.29 -7.28 -1.96
N VAL A 415 -26.40 -7.87 -2.77
CA VAL A 415 -24.99 -8.08 -2.44
C VAL A 415 -24.11 -7.28 -3.40
N ILE A 416 -23.34 -6.33 -2.86
CA ILE A 416 -22.27 -5.64 -3.60
C ILE A 416 -20.94 -6.30 -3.22
N HIS A 417 -20.22 -6.84 -4.19
CA HIS A 417 -19.09 -7.75 -3.95
C HIS A 417 -17.78 -7.02 -3.62
N ARG A 418 -17.50 -5.87 -4.27
CA ARG A 418 -16.34 -4.98 -4.00
C ARG A 418 -14.93 -5.57 -4.27
N ASP A 419 -14.83 -6.82 -4.73
CA ASP A 419 -13.57 -7.48 -5.12
C ASP A 419 -13.80 -8.45 -6.28
N LEU A 420 -14.49 -8.01 -7.33
CA LEU A 420 -14.62 -8.81 -8.55
C LEU A 420 -13.33 -8.70 -9.36
N LYS A 421 -12.71 -9.84 -9.65
CA LYS A 421 -11.52 -10.00 -10.49
C LYS A 421 -11.50 -11.38 -11.15
N ALA A 422 -10.69 -11.57 -12.18
CA ALA A 422 -10.61 -12.82 -12.91
C ALA A 422 -10.30 -14.04 -11.99
N SER A 423 -9.39 -13.91 -11.02
CA SER A 423 -9.05 -15.00 -10.09
C SER A 423 -10.12 -15.34 -9.05
N ASN A 424 -11.13 -14.47 -8.85
CA ASN A 424 -12.27 -14.74 -7.98
C ASN A 424 -13.44 -15.42 -8.74
N VAL A 425 -13.34 -15.59 -10.06
CA VAL A 425 -14.27 -16.41 -10.88
C VAL A 425 -13.75 -17.84 -10.92
N LEU A 426 -14.46 -18.75 -10.26
CA LEU A 426 -14.17 -20.18 -10.24
C LEU A 426 -14.99 -20.91 -11.33
N PHE A 427 -14.62 -22.15 -11.63
CA PHE A 427 -15.35 -23.01 -12.56
C PHE A 427 -15.69 -24.33 -11.87
N ASP A 428 -16.89 -24.85 -12.13
CA ASP A 428 -17.21 -26.23 -11.78
C ASP A 428 -16.75 -27.22 -12.86
N HIS A 429 -17.02 -28.50 -12.64
CA HIS A 429 -16.63 -29.60 -13.53
C HIS A 429 -17.29 -29.55 -14.92
N GLU A 430 -18.35 -28.75 -15.08
CA GLU A 430 -19.06 -28.49 -16.33
C GLU A 430 -18.57 -27.19 -17.01
N MET A 431 -17.57 -26.52 -16.42
CA MET A 431 -17.04 -25.21 -16.81
C MET A 431 -18.02 -24.03 -16.67
N ASN A 432 -19.05 -24.14 -15.82
CA ASN A 432 -19.89 -22.99 -15.49
C ASN A 432 -19.15 -22.05 -14.52
N PRO A 433 -19.12 -20.73 -14.79
CA PRO A 433 -18.47 -19.77 -13.89
C PRO A 433 -19.27 -19.59 -12.59
N LYS A 434 -18.58 -19.50 -11.46
CA LYS A 434 -19.14 -19.22 -10.13
C LYS A 434 -18.34 -18.12 -9.47
N ILE A 435 -19.03 -17.07 -9.05
CA ILE A 435 -18.44 -15.96 -8.31
C ILE A 435 -18.08 -16.45 -6.90
N SER A 436 -16.88 -16.11 -6.45
CA SER A 436 -16.35 -16.53 -5.15
C SER A 436 -15.67 -15.36 -4.43
N TYR A 437 -15.33 -15.57 -3.16
CA TYR A 437 -14.60 -14.60 -2.33
C TYR A 437 -15.41 -13.38 -1.85
N PHE A 438 -16.63 -13.63 -1.37
CA PHE A 438 -17.51 -12.66 -0.69
C PHE A 438 -16.98 -12.09 0.65
N GLY A 439 -15.71 -12.28 1.01
CA GLY A 439 -15.13 -11.81 2.28
C GLY A 439 -15.08 -10.28 2.43
N MET A 440 -15.36 -9.56 1.35
CA MET A 440 -15.37 -8.09 1.25
C MET A 440 -16.75 -7.54 0.85
N ALA A 441 -17.73 -8.43 0.67
CA ALA A 441 -19.06 -8.09 0.20
C ALA A 441 -19.88 -7.32 1.25
N LYS A 442 -20.85 -6.55 0.77
CA LYS A 442 -21.82 -5.81 1.61
C LYS A 442 -23.23 -6.18 1.21
N PHE A 443 -24.06 -6.37 2.23
CA PHE A 443 -25.43 -6.85 2.14
C PHE A 443 -26.38 -5.69 2.47
N PHE A 444 -27.39 -5.46 1.64
CA PHE A 444 -28.37 -4.39 1.78
C PHE A 444 -29.80 -4.96 1.79
N CYS A 445 -30.60 -4.49 2.75
CA CYS A 445 -32.02 -4.76 2.82
C CYS A 445 -32.79 -3.45 2.50
N GLY A 446 -33.75 -3.52 1.57
CA GLY A 446 -34.49 -2.36 1.08
C GLY A 446 -33.79 -1.60 -0.05
N ASP A 447 -34.31 -0.41 -0.38
CA ASP A 447 -34.00 0.35 -1.61
C ASP A 447 -32.63 1.07 -1.61
N GLN A 448 -31.70 0.68 -0.74
CA GLN A 448 -30.36 1.27 -0.71
C GLN A 448 -29.53 0.72 -1.88
N ASN A 449 -29.11 1.63 -2.77
CA ASN A 449 -28.38 1.31 -4.01
C ASN A 449 -26.86 1.62 -3.91
N GLU A 450 -26.47 2.40 -2.90
CA GLU A 450 -25.13 2.99 -2.75
C GLU A 450 -24.83 3.20 -1.25
N ALA A 451 -23.55 3.10 -0.88
CA ALA A 451 -23.05 3.48 0.44
C ALA A 451 -21.59 3.96 0.37
N ASN A 452 -21.17 4.71 1.39
CA ASN A 452 -19.79 5.17 1.55
C ASN A 452 -19.00 4.30 2.53
N THR A 453 -17.67 4.34 2.45
CA THR A 453 -16.81 3.68 3.44
C THR A 453 -15.44 4.33 3.56
N ASN A 454 -15.02 4.60 4.80
CA ASN A 454 -13.68 5.11 5.10
C ASN A 454 -12.57 4.04 4.94
N ARG A 455 -12.95 2.80 4.62
CA ARG A 455 -12.03 1.67 4.41
C ARG A 455 -12.28 1.03 3.05
N VAL A 456 -11.67 1.63 2.02
CA VAL A 456 -11.60 1.06 0.67
C VAL A 456 -10.83 -0.27 0.75
N VAL A 457 -11.42 -1.32 0.20
CA VAL A 457 -10.80 -2.66 0.12
C VAL A 457 -11.19 -3.31 -1.21
N GLY A 458 -10.22 -3.77 -1.98
CA GLY A 458 -10.44 -4.33 -3.31
C GLY A 458 -9.12 -4.56 -4.02
N THR A 459 -9.15 -5.26 -5.15
CA THR A 459 -7.97 -5.48 -5.98
C THR A 459 -7.77 -4.31 -6.94
N TYR A 460 -6.61 -3.65 -6.84
CA TYR A 460 -6.21 -2.57 -7.73
C TYR A 460 -6.30 -2.98 -9.21
N GLY A 461 -6.65 -2.02 -10.07
CA GLY A 461 -6.94 -2.25 -11.49
C GLY A 461 -8.38 -2.68 -11.79
N TYR A 462 -9.09 -3.30 -10.84
CA TYR A 462 -10.50 -3.70 -10.98
C TYR A 462 -11.49 -2.79 -10.22
N MET A 463 -11.02 -2.02 -9.25
CA MET A 463 -11.85 -1.07 -8.50
C MET A 463 -12.30 0.10 -9.39
N ALA A 464 -13.58 0.45 -9.27
CA ALA A 464 -14.16 1.62 -9.92
C ALA A 464 -13.58 2.93 -9.37
N PRO A 465 -13.43 4.01 -10.20
CA PRO A 465 -12.82 5.27 -9.78
C PRO A 465 -13.47 5.89 -8.55
N GLU A 466 -14.81 5.98 -8.49
CA GLU A 466 -15.55 6.53 -7.36
C GLU A 466 -15.34 5.73 -6.07
N TYR A 467 -15.20 4.40 -6.19
CA TYR A 467 -14.94 3.53 -5.05
C TYR A 467 -13.49 3.62 -4.57
N ALA A 468 -12.54 3.67 -5.49
CA ALA A 468 -11.12 3.81 -5.19
C ALA A 468 -10.78 5.20 -4.63
N MET A 469 -11.39 6.26 -5.16
CA MET A 469 -11.07 7.65 -4.83
C MET A 469 -11.88 8.18 -3.64
N GLU A 470 -13.18 7.88 -3.57
CA GLU A 470 -14.11 8.50 -2.61
C GLU A 470 -14.71 7.49 -1.61
N GLY A 471 -14.44 6.19 -1.79
CA GLY A 471 -15.02 5.12 -0.97
C GLY A 471 -16.51 4.91 -1.23
N LEU A 472 -17.08 5.50 -2.28
CA LEU A 472 -18.46 5.31 -2.71
C LEU A 472 -18.58 3.98 -3.45
N PHE A 473 -19.37 3.04 -2.93
CA PHE A 473 -19.63 1.76 -3.59
C PHE A 473 -21.11 1.57 -3.84
N SER A 474 -21.42 1.16 -5.06
CA SER A 474 -22.77 0.82 -5.51
C SER A 474 -22.71 -0.44 -6.38
N VAL A 475 -23.87 -0.92 -6.82
CA VAL A 475 -23.94 -1.95 -7.87
C VAL A 475 -23.16 -1.55 -9.14
N LYS A 476 -23.05 -0.24 -9.44
CA LYS A 476 -22.28 0.27 -10.58
C LYS A 476 -20.76 0.14 -10.39
N SER A 477 -20.27 0.00 -9.16
CA SER A 477 -18.85 -0.21 -8.89
C SER A 477 -18.43 -1.65 -9.22
N ASP A 478 -19.31 -2.63 -8.93
CA ASP A 478 -19.15 -4.02 -9.39
C ASP A 478 -19.28 -4.15 -10.93
N VAL A 479 -20.17 -3.35 -11.57
CA VAL A 479 -20.28 -3.28 -13.05
C VAL A 479 -18.96 -2.83 -13.68
N PHE A 480 -18.25 -1.86 -13.09
CA PHE A 480 -16.94 -1.45 -13.56
C PHE A 480 -15.95 -2.62 -13.52
N SER A 481 -15.87 -3.33 -12.39
CA SER A 481 -15.01 -4.51 -12.24
C SER A 481 -15.34 -5.61 -13.25
N PHE A 482 -16.62 -5.81 -13.57
CA PHE A 482 -17.04 -6.70 -14.66
C PHE A 482 -16.51 -6.27 -16.03
N GLY A 483 -16.56 -4.96 -16.33
CA GLY A 483 -16.02 -4.40 -17.57
C GLY A 483 -14.52 -4.67 -17.75
N VAL A 484 -13.75 -4.57 -16.66
CA VAL A 484 -12.31 -4.92 -16.63
C VAL A 484 -12.11 -6.42 -16.92
N ILE A 485 -12.84 -7.30 -16.21
CA ILE A 485 -12.79 -8.76 -16.42
C ILE A 485 -13.15 -9.14 -17.86
N LEU A 486 -14.13 -8.46 -18.45
CA LEU A 486 -14.58 -8.69 -19.83
C LEU A 486 -13.47 -8.38 -20.85
N LEU A 487 -12.80 -7.22 -20.70
CA LEU A 487 -11.69 -6.83 -21.58
C LEU A 487 -10.45 -7.72 -21.39
N GLU A 488 -10.19 -8.21 -20.18
CA GLU A 488 -9.15 -9.20 -19.88
C GLU A 488 -9.44 -10.56 -20.54
N ILE A 489 -10.68 -11.06 -20.49
CA ILE A 489 -11.07 -12.32 -21.16
C ILE A 489 -10.95 -12.23 -22.69
N ILE A 490 -11.28 -11.07 -23.28
CA ILE A 490 -11.18 -10.84 -24.74
C ILE A 490 -9.72 -10.77 -25.19
N SER A 491 -8.89 -10.02 -24.45
CA SER A 491 -7.49 -9.78 -24.82
C SER A 491 -6.54 -10.90 -24.44
N GLY A 492 -6.91 -11.76 -23.48
CA GLY A 492 -6.01 -12.75 -22.90
C GLY A 492 -4.85 -12.15 -22.09
N LYS A 493 -4.83 -10.82 -21.91
CA LYS A 493 -3.75 -10.08 -21.25
C LYS A 493 -4.18 -9.68 -19.84
N LYS A 494 -3.42 -10.11 -18.82
CA LYS A 494 -3.70 -9.75 -17.42
C LYS A 494 -3.71 -8.23 -17.24
N ASN A 495 -4.73 -7.70 -16.58
CA ASN A 495 -4.87 -6.26 -16.33
C ASN A 495 -3.62 -5.68 -15.61
N ASN A 496 -3.11 -6.40 -14.60
CA ASN A 496 -1.92 -6.02 -13.83
C ASN A 496 -0.60 -6.08 -14.63
N GLY A 497 -0.62 -6.63 -15.85
CA GLY A 497 0.56 -6.77 -16.73
C GLY A 497 0.64 -5.75 -17.87
N PHE A 498 -0.36 -4.88 -18.03
CA PHE A 498 -0.46 -4.05 -19.26
C PHE A 498 0.57 -2.92 -19.36
N HIS A 499 1.21 -2.55 -18.25
CA HIS A 499 2.34 -1.60 -18.21
C HIS A 499 3.61 -2.10 -18.96
N LEU A 500 3.58 -3.27 -19.59
CA LEU A 500 4.65 -3.85 -20.41
C LEU A 500 4.53 -3.53 -21.92
N SER A 501 3.52 -2.76 -22.36
CA SER A 501 3.54 -2.19 -23.71
C SER A 501 4.57 -1.03 -23.77
N GLU A 502 5.25 -0.85 -24.91
CA GLU A 502 6.31 0.18 -25.09
C GLU A 502 5.86 1.62 -24.77
N HIS A 503 4.55 1.86 -24.67
CA HIS A 503 3.92 3.15 -24.47
C HIS A 503 3.35 3.35 -23.05
N GLY A 504 3.39 2.33 -22.19
CA GLY A 504 2.94 2.41 -20.79
C GLY A 504 1.42 2.58 -20.59
N GLU A 505 0.61 2.37 -21.63
CA GLU A 505 -0.84 2.55 -21.61
C GLU A 505 -1.55 1.47 -20.76
N SER A 506 -2.68 1.81 -20.13
CA SER A 506 -3.52 0.81 -19.41
C SER A 506 -4.30 -0.08 -20.38
N LEU A 507 -4.74 -1.27 -19.95
CA LEU A 507 -5.61 -2.15 -20.74
C LEU A 507 -6.88 -1.41 -21.23
N LEU A 508 -7.45 -0.55 -20.39
CA LEU A 508 -8.66 0.20 -20.72
C LEU A 508 -8.39 1.30 -21.75
N THR A 509 -7.28 2.03 -21.59
CA THR A 509 -6.82 3.05 -22.56
C THR A 509 -6.52 2.43 -23.92
N PHE A 510 -5.81 1.29 -23.94
CA PHE A 510 -5.47 0.56 -25.14
C PHE A 510 -6.70 0.00 -25.86
N ALA A 511 -7.63 -0.61 -25.10
CA ALA A 511 -8.90 -1.10 -25.65
C ALA A 511 -9.75 0.02 -26.25
N TRP A 512 -9.83 1.18 -25.58
CA TRP A 512 -10.51 2.36 -26.12
C TRP A 512 -9.86 2.86 -27.42
N LYS A 513 -8.54 3.01 -27.43
CA LYS A 513 -7.75 3.52 -28.57
C LYS A 513 -7.91 2.64 -29.82
N LEU A 514 -7.87 1.32 -29.67
CA LEU A 514 -8.14 0.40 -30.78
C LEU A 514 -9.62 0.45 -31.22
N TRP A 515 -10.56 0.39 -30.28
CA TRP A 515 -11.99 0.37 -30.60
C TRP A 515 -12.46 1.65 -31.33
N SER A 516 -12.04 2.82 -30.85
CA SER A 516 -12.38 4.14 -31.41
C SER A 516 -11.82 4.38 -32.82
N LYS A 517 -10.69 3.75 -33.17
CA LYS A 517 -10.14 3.75 -34.53
C LYS A 517 -10.77 2.72 -35.48
N GLY A 518 -11.61 1.81 -34.97
CA GLY A 518 -12.09 0.65 -35.72
C GLY A 518 -11.11 -0.54 -35.76
N GLU A 519 -9.95 -0.42 -35.10
CA GLU A 519 -8.89 -1.43 -34.97
C GLU A 519 -9.17 -2.44 -33.82
N GLY A 520 -10.39 -2.44 -33.24
CA GLY A 520 -10.74 -3.23 -32.04
C GLY A 520 -10.53 -4.75 -32.14
N MET A 521 -10.38 -5.30 -33.35
CA MET A 521 -10.00 -6.71 -33.56
C MET A 521 -8.54 -7.00 -33.15
N GLU A 522 -7.65 -6.01 -33.13
CA GLU A 522 -6.26 -6.15 -32.65
C GLU A 522 -6.14 -6.31 -31.13
N LEU A 523 -7.22 -6.01 -30.39
CA LEU A 523 -7.27 -6.24 -28.94
C LEU A 523 -7.30 -7.74 -28.62
N ILE A 524 -7.77 -8.57 -29.55
CA ILE A 524 -8.10 -9.98 -29.35
C ILE A 524 -6.83 -10.81 -29.20
N ASP A 525 -6.86 -11.76 -28.25
CA ASP A 525 -5.88 -12.84 -28.11
C ASP A 525 -5.58 -13.53 -29.46
N GLU A 526 -4.30 -13.61 -29.83
CA GLU A 526 -3.85 -14.17 -31.11
C GLU A 526 -4.36 -15.62 -31.33
N HIS A 527 -4.54 -16.37 -30.25
CA HIS A 527 -5.07 -17.74 -30.29
C HIS A 527 -6.59 -17.81 -30.52
N LEU A 528 -7.32 -16.68 -30.44
CA LEU A 528 -8.76 -16.61 -30.74
C LEU A 528 -9.07 -16.15 -32.17
N ALA A 529 -8.19 -15.34 -32.78
CA ALA A 529 -8.47 -14.56 -33.99
C ALA A 529 -9.02 -15.38 -35.17
N GLY A 530 -8.61 -16.65 -35.30
CA GLY A 530 -9.07 -17.55 -36.36
C GLY A 530 -10.45 -18.20 -36.17
N SER A 531 -11.13 -18.01 -35.03
CA SER A 531 -12.40 -18.72 -34.70
C SER A 531 -13.58 -17.81 -34.34
N SER A 532 -13.32 -16.55 -34.00
CA SER A 532 -14.30 -15.55 -33.57
C SER A 532 -15.15 -14.98 -34.71
N VAL A 533 -16.44 -14.74 -34.48
CA VAL A 533 -17.23 -13.84 -35.33
C VAL A 533 -16.90 -12.38 -34.93
N PRO A 534 -16.38 -11.53 -35.83
CA PRO A 534 -15.93 -10.18 -35.49
C PRO A 534 -17.00 -9.31 -34.82
N THR A 535 -18.25 -9.40 -35.27
CA THR A 535 -19.36 -8.61 -34.74
C THR A 535 -19.69 -8.95 -33.29
N GLU A 536 -19.58 -10.20 -32.87
CA GLU A 536 -19.77 -10.61 -31.46
C GLU A 536 -18.67 -10.05 -30.57
N VAL A 537 -17.41 -10.05 -31.04
CA VAL A 537 -16.27 -9.61 -30.22
C VAL A 537 -16.23 -8.10 -30.10
N LEU A 538 -16.38 -7.36 -31.22
CA LEU A 538 -16.48 -5.90 -31.20
C LEU A 538 -17.61 -5.41 -30.30
N LYS A 539 -18.73 -6.14 -30.29
CA LYS A 539 -19.86 -5.90 -29.38
C LYS A 539 -19.49 -6.15 -27.91
N CYS A 540 -18.75 -7.21 -27.60
CA CYS A 540 -18.26 -7.46 -26.24
C CYS A 540 -17.26 -6.39 -25.78
N ILE A 541 -16.39 -5.90 -26.67
CA ILE A 541 -15.48 -4.78 -26.39
C ILE A 541 -16.28 -3.52 -26.07
N GLN A 542 -17.28 -3.17 -26.89
CA GLN A 542 -18.16 -2.03 -26.65
C GLN A 542 -18.92 -2.14 -25.31
N ILE A 543 -19.43 -3.32 -24.96
CA ILE A 543 -20.06 -3.57 -23.65
C ILE A 543 -19.05 -3.38 -22.51
N GLY A 544 -17.82 -3.86 -22.67
CA GLY A 544 -16.74 -3.62 -21.70
C GLY A 544 -16.46 -2.14 -21.49
N LEU A 545 -16.31 -1.37 -22.58
CA LEU A 545 -16.09 0.07 -22.56
C LEU A 545 -17.27 0.86 -21.95
N LEU A 546 -18.51 0.40 -22.14
CA LEU A 546 -19.69 0.94 -21.46
C LEU A 546 -19.71 0.63 -19.95
N CYS A 547 -19.18 -0.52 -19.53
CA CYS A 547 -19.09 -0.89 -18.13
C CYS A 547 -18.01 -0.10 -17.37
N VAL A 548 -16.89 0.26 -18.02
CA VAL A 548 -15.76 0.99 -17.39
C VAL A 548 -15.85 2.52 -17.51
N GLN A 549 -17.03 3.09 -17.80
CA GLN A 549 -17.22 4.54 -17.86
C GLN A 549 -16.90 5.20 -16.51
N VAL A 550 -16.28 6.38 -16.52
CA VAL A 550 -15.84 7.07 -15.30
C VAL A 550 -17.03 7.40 -14.38
N ASP A 551 -18.08 8.01 -14.93
CA ASP A 551 -19.32 8.30 -14.22
C ASP A 551 -20.17 7.01 -14.02
N PRO A 552 -20.50 6.62 -12.77
CA PRO A 552 -21.37 5.49 -12.47
C PRO A 552 -22.77 5.58 -13.11
N ALA A 553 -23.29 6.78 -13.38
CA ALA A 553 -24.58 6.96 -14.05
C ALA A 553 -24.57 6.43 -15.49
N ASN A 554 -23.45 6.62 -16.20
CA ASN A 554 -23.27 6.21 -17.60
C ASN A 554 -23.05 4.70 -17.77
N ARG A 555 -22.75 3.96 -16.69
CA ARG A 555 -22.61 2.50 -16.71
C ARG A 555 -23.98 1.81 -16.81
N PRO A 556 -24.15 0.73 -17.59
CA PRO A 556 -25.40 -0.05 -17.62
C PRO A 556 -25.68 -0.77 -16.28
N THR A 557 -26.90 -1.28 -16.08
CA THR A 557 -27.18 -2.28 -15.03
C THR A 557 -26.72 -3.67 -15.48
N MET A 558 -26.56 -4.62 -14.56
CA MET A 558 -26.16 -5.98 -14.95
C MET A 558 -27.26 -6.71 -15.73
N SER A 559 -28.54 -6.46 -15.44
CA SER A 559 -29.65 -6.86 -16.30
C SER A 559 -29.54 -6.31 -17.72
N THR A 560 -29.19 -5.03 -17.88
CA THR A 560 -28.95 -4.41 -19.19
C THR A 560 -27.77 -5.09 -19.91
N VAL A 561 -26.67 -5.35 -19.20
CA VAL A 561 -25.50 -6.07 -19.75
C VAL A 561 -25.87 -7.49 -20.21
N VAL A 562 -26.64 -8.24 -19.41
CA VAL A 562 -27.10 -9.59 -19.78
C VAL A 562 -28.02 -9.56 -21.00
N ALA A 563 -28.92 -8.58 -21.11
CA ALA A 563 -29.76 -8.39 -22.29
C ALA A 563 -28.92 -8.03 -23.54
N MET A 564 -27.96 -7.11 -23.40
CA MET A 564 -27.02 -6.73 -24.46
C MET A 564 -26.20 -7.94 -24.95
N LEU A 565 -25.67 -8.77 -24.05
CA LEU A 565 -24.95 -10.01 -24.40
C LEU A 565 -25.88 -11.08 -25.01
N GLY A 566 -27.17 -11.07 -24.66
CA GLY A 566 -28.15 -12.06 -25.06
C GLY A 566 -28.79 -11.84 -26.44
N SER A 567 -29.05 -10.58 -26.84
CA SER A 567 -29.81 -10.24 -28.05
C SER A 567 -28.94 -9.86 -29.24
N GLU A 568 -29.17 -10.42 -30.42
CA GLU A 568 -28.50 -10.03 -31.67
C GLU A 568 -28.97 -8.68 -32.22
N THR A 569 -30.13 -8.17 -31.78
CA THR A 569 -30.83 -7.01 -32.40
C THR A 569 -30.80 -5.72 -31.58
N ILE A 570 -30.17 -5.72 -30.40
CA ILE A 570 -30.05 -4.51 -29.56
C ILE A 570 -28.96 -3.58 -30.11
N THR A 571 -29.36 -2.36 -30.46
CA THR A 571 -28.44 -1.23 -30.72
C THR A 571 -27.75 -0.83 -29.41
N LEU A 572 -26.43 -0.86 -29.38
CA LEU A 572 -25.65 -0.44 -28.22
C LEU A 572 -25.40 1.09 -28.22
N PRO A 573 -25.44 1.76 -27.06
CA PRO A 573 -25.00 3.14 -26.94
C PRO A 573 -23.49 3.26 -27.18
N LEU A 574 -23.04 4.43 -27.63
CA LEU A 574 -21.61 4.71 -27.80
C LEU A 574 -20.99 5.03 -26.42
N PRO A 575 -19.94 4.31 -25.98
CA PRO A 575 -19.16 4.72 -24.81
C PRO A 575 -18.46 6.06 -25.05
N VAL A 576 -18.29 6.86 -24.00
CA VAL A 576 -17.50 8.10 -24.03
C VAL A 576 -16.03 7.76 -23.82
N GLU A 577 -15.14 8.61 -24.35
CA GLU A 577 -13.71 8.53 -24.08
C GLU A 577 -13.45 8.53 -22.58
N PRO A 578 -12.83 7.47 -22.03
CA PRO A 578 -12.59 7.41 -20.60
C PRO A 578 -11.41 8.31 -20.26
N THR A 579 -11.64 9.30 -19.40
CA THR A 579 -10.66 10.28 -18.91
C THR A 579 -9.68 9.68 -17.90
N PHE A 580 -9.01 8.58 -18.27
CA PHE A 580 -8.01 7.90 -17.45
C PHE A 580 -6.66 8.64 -17.47
N TYR A 581 -6.41 9.44 -16.44
CA TYR A 581 -5.08 9.99 -16.14
C TYR A 581 -4.14 8.91 -15.58
N VAL A 582 -3.69 8.00 -16.44
CA VAL A 582 -2.58 7.06 -16.17
C VAL A 582 -1.74 6.94 -17.45
N GLY A 583 -0.65 7.69 -17.54
CA GLY A 583 0.27 7.62 -18.68
C GLY A 583 1.23 8.81 -18.74
N HIS A 584 2.51 8.51 -18.98
CA HIS A 584 3.55 9.51 -19.21
C HIS A 584 3.29 10.19 -20.56
N PHE A 585 3.33 11.53 -20.64
CA PHE A 585 3.64 12.16 -21.92
C PHE A 585 5.11 11.85 -22.22
N VAL A 586 5.36 10.96 -23.18
CA VAL A 586 6.58 11.02 -23.97
C VAL A 586 6.30 12.01 -25.09
N ALA A 587 6.87 13.21 -24.98
CA ALA A 587 6.86 14.13 -26.11
C ALA A 587 7.77 13.55 -27.20
N GLU A 588 7.19 13.01 -28.27
CA GLU A 588 7.97 12.80 -29.49
C GLU A 588 8.56 14.13 -29.96
N PRO A 589 9.81 14.15 -30.45
CA PRO A 589 10.39 15.36 -31.00
C PRO A 589 9.58 15.79 -32.22
N ILE A 590 9.05 17.02 -32.17
CA ILE A 590 8.28 17.62 -33.27
C ILE A 590 9.16 17.69 -34.53
N GLN A 591 9.00 16.72 -35.43
CA GLN A 591 9.57 16.79 -36.75
C GLN A 591 8.60 17.57 -37.65
N LEU A 592 8.83 18.88 -37.73
CA LEU A 592 8.08 19.81 -38.58
C LEU A 592 8.18 19.42 -40.07
N SER A 593 7.22 18.64 -40.56
CA SER A 593 6.91 18.51 -41.99
C SER A 593 5.56 19.16 -42.30
N PHE A 594 5.61 20.47 -42.57
CA PHE A 594 4.47 21.19 -43.14
C PHE A 594 4.15 20.65 -44.54
N THR A 595 3.04 19.92 -44.67
CA THR A 595 2.27 19.84 -45.91
C THR A 595 0.78 19.85 -45.60
N ASP A 596 0.15 21.00 -45.82
CA ASP A 596 -1.32 21.13 -45.85
C ASP A 596 -1.95 20.13 -46.82
N ARG A 597 -3.04 19.48 -46.38
CA ARG A 597 -4.15 19.06 -47.24
C ARG A 597 -5.40 18.71 -46.42
N ILE A 598 -6.21 19.74 -46.19
CA ILE A 598 -7.63 19.60 -45.83
C ILE A 598 -8.35 18.92 -47.00
N PHE A 599 -9.09 17.83 -46.76
CA PHE A 599 -10.24 17.46 -47.59
C PHE A 599 -11.34 16.77 -46.78
N SER A 600 -12.58 17.17 -47.06
CA SER A 600 -13.82 16.61 -46.53
C SER A 600 -14.66 16.08 -47.70
N VAL A 601 -15.25 14.90 -47.56
CA VAL A 601 -16.31 14.35 -48.44
C VAL A 601 -17.18 13.50 -47.50
N ASN A 602 -18.50 13.66 -47.40
CA ASN A 602 -19.47 13.63 -48.49
C ASN A 602 -20.54 14.74 -48.42
N GLU A 603 -20.78 15.38 -49.57
CA GLU A 603 -21.90 16.30 -49.79
C GLU A 603 -23.08 15.60 -50.49
N VAL A 604 -24.30 16.07 -50.25
CA VAL A 604 -25.28 16.36 -51.32
C VAL A 604 -26.06 17.61 -50.95
N THR A 605 -26.07 18.63 -51.80
CA THR A 605 -27.00 19.77 -51.74
C THR A 605 -27.70 19.92 -53.09
N ILE A 606 -29.03 20.10 -53.08
CA ILE A 606 -29.82 20.40 -54.28
C ILE A 606 -30.24 21.86 -54.22
N SER A 607 -29.96 22.62 -55.28
CA SER A 607 -30.38 24.02 -55.43
C SER A 607 -31.18 24.21 -56.72
N ASN A 608 -32.27 24.97 -56.62
CA ASN A 608 -33.08 25.38 -57.77
C ASN A 608 -32.81 26.86 -58.07
N ILE A 609 -32.44 27.15 -59.31
CA ILE A 609 -32.25 28.51 -59.82
C ILE A 609 -33.55 29.01 -60.45
N SER A 610 -33.93 30.24 -60.13
CA SER A 610 -34.85 31.01 -60.98
C SER A 610 -34.29 32.43 -61.15
N THR A 611 -34.24 32.87 -62.40
CA THR A 611 -33.67 34.14 -62.82
C THR A 611 -34.70 35.27 -62.77
N ARG A 612 -34.34 36.42 -62.17
CA ARG A 612 -34.19 37.66 -62.95
C ARG A 612 -33.38 38.73 -62.22
#